data_AF-A0A7J4SLT0-F1
#
_entry.id   AF-A0A7J4SLT0-F1
#
_cell.length_a   1.000
_cell.length_b   1.000
_cell.length_c   1.000
_cell.angle_alpha   90.00
_cell.angle_beta   90.00
_cell.angle_gamma   90.00
#
_symmetry.space_group_name_H-M   'P 1'
#
loop_
_entity.id
_entity.type
_entity.pdbx_description
1 polymer ?
#
loop_
_entity_poly.entity_id
_entity_poly.type
_entity_poly.pdbx_seq_one_letter_code
_entity_poly.pdbx_strand_id
1 'polypeptide(L)'
;LHPTKNILDIIKAMFPGGTITGAPKPRTMGIINELETSYRGPYTGSVGIFGFDNRATLNIIIRTFIHQNGTYFLPVGSGIVHDSSPELEYEETLSKARALVQAMNLALSDPASLE
;
A
#
# COMPACT_ATOMS: atom_id res chain seq x y z
N LEU A 1 -10.55 -23.00 6.66
CA LEU A 1 -9.12 -22.90 7.02
C LEU A 1 -8.64 -24.27 7.45
N HIS A 2 -7.37 -24.62 7.22
CA HIS A 2 -6.84 -25.89 7.68
C HIS A 2 -6.98 -25.98 9.22
N PRO A 3 -7.48 -27.09 9.80
CA PRO A 3 -7.84 -27.17 11.22
C PRO A 3 -6.68 -26.86 12.19
N THR A 4 -5.43 -27.03 11.75
CA THR A 4 -4.24 -26.79 12.58
C THR A 4 -3.61 -25.39 12.39
N LYS A 5 -4.25 -24.49 11.64
CA LYS A 5 -3.71 -23.15 11.35
C LYS A 5 -4.48 -22.08 12.09
N ASN A 6 -3.75 -21.09 12.62
CA ASN A 6 -4.31 -19.92 13.28
C ASN A 6 -4.24 -18.67 12.38
N ILE A 7 -4.81 -17.55 12.86
CA ILE A 7 -4.78 -16.26 12.14
C ILE A 7 -3.37 -15.81 11.78
N LEU A 8 -2.39 -16.00 12.68
CA LEU A 8 -1.02 -15.56 12.43
C LEU A 8 -0.38 -16.35 11.29
N ASP A 9 -0.65 -17.66 11.20
CA ASP A 9 -0.19 -18.49 10.07
C ASP A 9 -0.74 -17.98 8.73
N ILE A 10 -2.02 -17.58 8.74
CA ILE A 10 -2.71 -17.08 7.56
C ILE A 10 -2.12 -15.73 7.12
N ILE A 11 -1.91 -14.81 8.06
CA ILE A 11 -1.29 -13.52 7.77
C ILE A 11 0.11 -13.71 7.21
N LYS A 12 0.94 -14.58 7.84
CA LYS A 12 2.30 -14.89 7.35
C LYS A 12 2.29 -15.46 5.94
N ALA A 13 1.31 -16.31 5.60
CA ALA A 13 1.23 -16.91 4.27
C ALA A 13 0.78 -15.91 3.19
N MET A 14 -0.13 -14.98 3.53
CA MET A 14 -0.69 -14.05 2.56
C MET A 14 0.15 -12.77 2.40
N PHE A 15 0.79 -12.31 3.46
CA PHE A 15 1.54 -11.05 3.48
C PHE A 15 2.89 -11.15 2.76
N PRO A 16 3.36 -10.10 2.07
CA PRO A 16 2.59 -8.92 1.63
C PRO A 16 1.60 -9.26 0.49
N GLY A 17 0.61 -8.40 0.26
CA GLY A 17 -0.46 -8.62 -0.71
C GLY A 17 0.05 -8.88 -2.13
N GLY A 18 -0.57 -9.82 -2.86
CA GLY A 18 -0.13 -10.19 -4.21
C GLY A 18 -0.20 -9.04 -5.21
N THR A 19 -1.21 -8.17 -5.10
CA THR A 19 -1.48 -7.04 -6.01
C THR A 19 -0.43 -5.93 -5.94
N ILE A 20 0.37 -5.87 -4.89
CA ILE A 20 1.38 -4.83 -4.65
C ILE A 20 2.83 -5.34 -4.71
N THR A 21 2.98 -6.65 -4.94
CA THR A 21 4.26 -7.31 -5.16
C THR A 21 4.38 -7.77 -6.59
N GLY A 22 3.51 -8.68 -7.04
CA GLY A 22 3.57 -9.33 -8.35
C GLY A 22 3.75 -10.84 -8.24
N ALA A 23 4.06 -11.48 -9.37
CA ALA A 23 4.23 -12.92 -9.48
C ALA A 23 5.46 -13.30 -10.32
N PRO A 24 6.29 -14.26 -9.87
CA PRO A 24 6.30 -14.91 -8.55
C PRO A 24 6.73 -13.95 -7.42
N LYS A 25 5.96 -13.89 -6.31
CA LYS A 25 6.12 -12.91 -5.22
C LYS A 25 7.57 -12.74 -4.72
N PRO A 26 8.33 -13.80 -4.38
CA PRO A 26 9.70 -13.62 -3.90
C PRO A 26 10.62 -12.97 -4.92
N ARG A 27 10.48 -13.32 -6.21
CA ARG A 27 11.30 -12.73 -7.28
C ARG A 27 10.94 -11.27 -7.48
N THR A 28 9.65 -10.94 -7.55
CA THR A 28 9.23 -9.56 -7.78
C THR A 28 9.60 -8.66 -6.60
N MET A 29 9.47 -9.14 -5.36
CA MET A 29 9.97 -8.41 -4.19
C MET A 29 11.48 -8.14 -4.24
N GLY A 30 12.27 -9.09 -4.75
CA GLY A 30 13.71 -8.88 -4.99
C GLY A 30 13.98 -7.75 -5.99
N ILE A 31 13.27 -7.74 -7.12
CA ILE A 31 13.38 -6.66 -8.13
C ILE A 31 12.99 -5.31 -7.53
N ILE A 32 11.88 -5.24 -6.79
CA ILE A 32 11.45 -4.02 -6.10
C ILE A 32 12.55 -3.51 -5.16
N ASN A 33 13.14 -4.40 -4.37
CA ASN A 33 14.21 -4.06 -3.43
C ASN A 33 15.50 -3.60 -4.13
N GLU A 34 15.79 -4.11 -5.34
CA GLU A 34 16.92 -3.67 -6.16
C GLU A 34 16.69 -2.28 -6.79
N LEU A 35 15.44 -1.94 -7.14
CA LEU A 35 15.10 -0.72 -7.87
C LEU A 35 14.70 0.46 -6.97
N GLU A 36 14.06 0.22 -5.84
CA GLU A 36 13.62 1.30 -4.95
C GLU A 36 14.78 1.82 -4.09
N THR A 37 14.93 3.14 -4.04
CA THR A 37 16.02 3.80 -3.30
C THR A 37 15.76 3.93 -1.80
N SER A 38 14.58 3.52 -1.32
CA SER A 38 14.19 3.60 0.08
C SER A 38 13.26 2.46 0.46
N TYR A 39 13.20 2.16 1.75
CA TYR A 39 12.22 1.23 2.28
C TYR A 39 10.81 1.82 2.15
N ARG A 40 9.84 0.98 1.75
CA ARG A 40 8.42 1.38 1.64
C ARG A 40 7.77 1.79 2.96
N GLY A 41 8.37 1.45 4.10
CA GLY A 41 7.78 1.69 5.41
C GLY A 41 6.39 1.05 5.50
N PRO A 42 5.35 1.77 5.94
CA PRO A 42 3.99 1.22 6.00
C PRO A 42 3.34 1.04 4.61
N TYR A 43 3.84 1.67 3.55
CA TYR A 43 3.26 1.54 2.20
C TYR A 43 3.29 0.09 1.73
N THR A 44 2.17 -0.38 1.19
CA THR A 44 1.91 -1.78 0.79
C THR A 44 1.94 -2.80 1.93
N GLY A 45 2.04 -2.33 3.18
CA GLY A 45 1.78 -3.08 4.40
C GLY A 45 0.28 -3.22 4.68
N SER A 46 -0.07 -3.39 5.95
CA SER A 46 -1.46 -3.63 6.38
C SER A 46 -1.74 -3.02 7.75
N VAL A 47 -2.93 -2.44 7.90
CA VAL A 47 -3.58 -2.17 9.19
C VAL A 47 -4.63 -3.25 9.40
N GLY A 48 -4.70 -3.78 10.62
CA GLY A 48 -5.65 -4.84 10.94
C GLY A 48 -6.35 -4.63 12.28
N ILE A 49 -7.59 -5.12 12.35
CA ILE A 49 -8.37 -5.25 13.58
C ILE A 49 -8.50 -6.74 13.89
N PHE A 50 -8.22 -7.10 15.14
CA PHE A 50 -8.26 -8.48 15.63
C PHE A 50 -9.31 -8.61 16.73
N GLY A 51 -10.26 -9.52 16.55
CA GLY A 51 -11.28 -9.84 17.54
C GLY A 51 -10.84 -10.97 18.47
N PHE A 52 -11.47 -11.05 19.64
CA PHE A 52 -11.29 -12.16 20.59
C PHE A 52 -11.94 -13.48 20.11
N ASP A 53 -12.71 -13.43 19.03
CA ASP A 53 -13.42 -14.55 18.40
C ASP A 53 -12.61 -15.20 17.26
N ASN A 54 -11.28 -15.01 17.26
CA ASN A 54 -10.37 -15.51 16.23
C ASN A 54 -10.79 -15.06 14.82
N ARG A 55 -11.19 -13.78 14.70
CA ARG A 55 -11.39 -13.08 13.44
C ARG A 55 -10.42 -11.92 13.31
N ALA A 56 -10.00 -11.65 12.08
CA ALA A 56 -9.20 -10.48 11.76
C ALA A 56 -9.70 -9.86 10.46
N THR A 57 -9.70 -8.53 10.41
CA THR A 57 -9.90 -7.76 9.18
C THR A 57 -8.62 -6.98 8.90
N LEU A 58 -8.07 -7.13 7.69
CA LEU A 58 -6.84 -6.48 7.26
C LEU A 58 -7.12 -5.69 5.99
N ASN A 59 -6.49 -4.52 5.84
CA ASN A 59 -6.45 -3.79 4.57
C ASN A 59 -5.07 -3.90 3.91
N ILE A 60 -4.91 -3.26 2.76
CA ILE A 60 -3.59 -2.93 2.20
C ILE A 60 -3.41 -1.42 2.31
N ILE A 61 -2.26 -0.99 2.82
CA ILE A 61 -1.93 0.43 2.95
C ILE A 61 -1.51 0.96 1.57
N ILE A 62 -2.49 1.45 0.84
CA ILE A 62 -2.36 2.21 -0.41
C ILE A 62 -3.25 3.44 -0.28
N ARG A 63 -3.02 4.47 -1.10
CA ARG A 63 -3.83 5.70 -1.06
C ARG A 63 -3.87 6.26 0.38
N THR A 64 -2.71 6.40 1.00
CA THR A 64 -2.56 6.82 2.41
C THR A 64 -1.34 7.72 2.51
N PHE A 65 -1.49 8.87 3.17
CA PHE A 65 -0.36 9.71 3.53
C PHE A 65 0.38 9.14 4.74
N ILE A 66 1.70 9.19 4.70
CA ILE A 66 2.58 8.84 5.82
C ILE A 66 3.17 10.13 6.35
N HIS A 67 2.86 10.48 7.59
CA HIS A 67 3.43 11.67 8.23
C HIS A 67 4.61 11.27 9.11
N GLN A 68 5.79 11.82 8.81
CA GLN A 68 7.01 11.57 9.59
C GLN A 68 7.83 12.86 9.64
N ASN A 69 8.23 13.28 10.85
CA ASN A 69 9.11 14.43 11.08
C ASN A 69 8.65 15.72 10.38
N GLY A 70 7.34 16.02 10.44
CA GLY A 70 6.77 17.22 9.81
C GLY A 70 6.62 17.14 8.29
N THR A 71 6.94 15.99 7.68
CA THR A 71 6.81 15.77 6.23
C THR A 71 5.77 14.70 5.94
N TYR A 72 4.89 14.98 4.96
CA TYR A 72 3.93 14.02 4.44
C TYR A 72 4.48 13.34 3.18
N PHE A 73 4.49 12.01 3.17
CA PHE A 73 4.88 11.17 2.04
C PHE A 73 3.65 10.49 1.45
N LEU A 74 3.54 10.48 0.12
CA LEU A 74 2.48 9.77 -0.60
C LEU A 74 3.10 8.83 -1.64
N PRO A 75 3.54 7.63 -1.22
CA PRO A 75 4.03 6.64 -2.17
C PRO A 75 2.87 6.08 -3.02
N VAL A 76 3.14 5.94 -4.31
CA VAL A 76 2.23 5.38 -5.32
C VAL A 76 3.00 4.45 -6.24
N GLY A 77 2.28 3.57 -6.94
CA GLY A 77 2.88 2.60 -7.85
C GLY A 77 1.87 2.07 -8.86
N SER A 78 2.38 1.30 -9.81
CA SER A 78 1.60 0.58 -10.80
C SER A 78 2.07 -0.87 -10.94
N GLY A 79 1.19 -1.71 -11.48
CA GLY A 79 1.52 -3.09 -11.80
C GLY A 79 2.11 -3.16 -13.20
N ILE A 80 3.34 -3.66 -13.32
CA ILE A 80 4.02 -3.74 -14.62
C ILE A 80 3.84 -5.13 -15.21
N VAL A 81 3.38 -5.19 -16.46
CA VAL A 81 3.24 -6.40 -17.26
C VAL A 81 4.05 -6.28 -18.56
N HIS A 82 4.09 -7.34 -19.36
CA HIS A 82 4.93 -7.40 -20.56
C HIS A 82 4.59 -6.32 -21.60
N ASP A 83 3.31 -5.97 -21.69
CA ASP A 83 2.72 -5.01 -22.63
C ASP A 83 2.51 -3.61 -22.02
N SER A 84 3.02 -3.36 -20.82
CA SER A 84 3.00 -2.04 -20.20
C SER A 84 3.81 -1.01 -20.99
N SER A 85 3.26 0.20 -21.16
CA SER A 85 4.00 1.38 -21.63
C SER A 85 4.51 2.17 -20.43
N PRO A 86 5.82 2.47 -20.33
CA PRO A 86 6.39 3.21 -19.21
C PRO A 86 5.67 4.54 -18.92
N GLU A 87 5.30 5.27 -19.97
CA GLU A 87 4.63 6.56 -19.88
C GLU A 87 3.22 6.42 -19.31
N LEU A 88 2.46 5.42 -19.77
CA LEU A 88 1.10 5.17 -19.27
C LEU A 88 1.11 4.72 -17.80
N GLU A 89 2.06 3.87 -17.40
CA GLU A 89 2.19 3.42 -16.02
C GLU A 89 2.56 4.56 -15.08
N TYR A 90 3.43 5.47 -15.52
CA TYR A 90 3.77 6.67 -14.77
C TYR A 90 2.54 7.58 -14.58
N GLU A 91 1.79 7.86 -15.64
CA GLU A 91 0.55 8.65 -15.56
C GLU A 91 -0.51 7.99 -14.67
N GLU A 92 -0.58 6.66 -14.64
CA GLU A 92 -1.44 5.92 -13.71
C GLU A 92 -1.02 6.19 -12.25
N THR A 93 0.29 6.17 -11.94
CA THR A 93 0.75 6.47 -10.58
C THR A 93 0.37 7.90 -10.14
N LEU A 94 0.53 8.89 -11.04
CA LEU A 94 0.14 10.27 -10.78
C LEU A 94 -1.37 10.41 -10.60
N SER A 95 -2.16 9.69 -11.40
CA SER A 95 -3.62 9.66 -11.29
C SER A 95 -4.08 9.06 -9.96
N LYS A 96 -3.40 8.01 -9.47
CA LYS A 96 -3.64 7.44 -8.13
C LYS A 96 -3.34 8.43 -7.00
N ALA A 97 -2.30 9.25 -7.15
CA ALA A 97 -1.92 10.28 -6.18
C ALA A 97 -2.87 11.48 -6.19
N ARG A 98 -3.32 11.91 -7.38
CA ARG A 98 -4.05 13.18 -7.60
C ARG A 98 -5.25 13.36 -6.68
N ALA A 99 -6.06 12.31 -6.51
CA ALA A 99 -7.24 12.38 -5.64
C ALA A 99 -6.89 12.70 -4.18
N LEU A 100 -5.78 12.16 -3.66
CA LEU A 100 -5.36 12.40 -2.28
C LEU A 100 -4.75 13.78 -2.11
N VAL A 101 -3.95 14.22 -3.08
CA VAL A 101 -3.40 15.59 -3.08
C VAL A 101 -4.54 16.61 -3.11
N GLN A 102 -5.57 16.39 -3.92
CA GLN A 102 -6.76 17.25 -3.95
C GLN A 102 -7.50 17.24 -2.62
N ALA A 103 -7.73 16.07 -2.02
CA ALA A 103 -8.38 15.97 -0.71
C ALA A 103 -7.58 16.71 0.38
N MET A 104 -6.26 16.59 0.39
CA MET A 104 -5.39 17.31 1.31
C MET A 104 -5.46 18.83 1.09
N ASN A 105 -5.42 19.29 -0.16
CA ASN A 105 -5.56 20.71 -0.48
C ASN A 105 -6.88 21.29 0.02
N LEU A 106 -7.99 20.56 -0.17
CA LEU A 106 -9.31 20.96 0.33
C LEU A 106 -9.31 21.08 1.85
N ALA A 107 -8.84 20.04 2.55
CA ALA A 107 -8.75 20.02 4.01
C ALA A 107 -7.87 21.14 4.58
N LEU A 108 -6.79 21.52 3.89
CA LEU A 108 -5.91 22.61 4.31
C LEU A 108 -6.45 24.00 3.95
N SER A 109 -7.30 24.11 2.91
CA SER A 109 -7.89 25.37 2.45
C SER A 109 -9.07 25.84 3.29
N ASP A 110 -9.71 24.94 4.04
CA ASP A 110 -10.81 25.27 4.97
C ASP A 110 -10.54 24.64 6.36
N PRO A 111 -9.77 25.34 7.22
CA PRO A 111 -9.44 24.85 8.56
C PRO A 111 -10.67 24.63 9.46
N ALA A 112 -11.80 25.28 9.16
CA ALA A 112 -13.04 25.15 9.93
C ALA A 112 -13.81 23.85 9.61
N SER A 113 -13.41 23.10 8.57
CA SER A 113 -14.01 21.82 8.20
C SER A 113 -13.43 20.60 8.92
N LEU A 114 -12.40 20.80 9.75
CA LEU A 114 -11.70 19.76 10.52
C LEU A 114 -12.14 19.68 12.00
N GLU A 115 -13.10 20.52 12.42
CA GLU A 115 -13.84 20.43 13.69
C GLU A 115 -15.21 19.78 13.48
#